data_AF-A0A960VZM3-F1
#
_entry.id   AF-A0A960VZM3-F1
#
_cell.length_a   1.000
_cell.length_b   1.000
_cell.length_c   1.000
_cell.angle_alpha   90.00
_cell.angle_beta   90.00
_cell.angle_gamma   90.00
#
_symmetry.space_group_name_H-M   'P 1'
#
loop_
_entity.id
_entity.type
_entity.pdbx_description
1 polymer ?
#
loop_
_entity_poly.entity_id
_entity_poly.type
_entity_poly.pdbx_seq_one_letter_code
_entity_poly.pdbx_strand_id
1 'polypeptide(L)'
;MIENEALKEKINQMELAMESVLTEEQAVEVINNQFKDAYLLKLKVNVENKAGAMLLLVSVLKSEILMMYSVFGNSTVIRKIGTFEDPKQFSDDILAALNAGGIDQNFSNTIGRILYTRLDSETIKNLRPTIEKKDFNDFSNIIIEAINTTYKINSTRVEADMERINSVRFRLNSALVEKTPPIVKPEIKTEEVEEAKSEKVTFQELEKSEVDKEIDEIISQFPAVVTSKTILSPVSGVEFEKLQFSQKILFQLPFQTPEEKTIARKLGAEVKDGVVRPIVGEFLKLVPGHKNEYHIFAKGPKGVLLRAFEERPVRLAVPKGTKIEKSTEEESSTGKFYFLGIVVIVLIVASILYVIINS
;
A
#
# COMPACT_ATOMS: atom_id res chain seq x y z
N MET A 1 -25.34 -19.17 2.53
CA MET A 1 -23.88 -18.98 2.69
C MET A 1 -23.13 -19.31 1.41
N ILE A 2 -23.35 -20.48 0.78
CA ILE A 2 -22.67 -20.92 -0.46
C ILE A 2 -22.92 -19.98 -1.67
N GLU A 3 -24.14 -19.46 -1.86
CA GLU A 3 -24.44 -18.53 -2.97
C GLU A 3 -23.68 -17.20 -2.88
N ASN A 4 -23.32 -16.74 -1.68
CA ASN A 4 -22.64 -15.47 -1.48
C ASN A 4 -21.13 -15.61 -1.81
N GLU A 5 -20.52 -16.76 -1.51
CA GLU A 5 -19.11 -17.03 -1.87
C GLU A 5 -18.91 -17.21 -3.37
N ALA A 6 -19.79 -17.97 -4.03
CA ALA A 6 -19.71 -18.15 -5.48
C ALA A 6 -19.91 -16.82 -6.25
N LEU A 7 -20.75 -15.93 -5.73
CA LEU A 7 -20.94 -14.60 -6.29
C LEU A 7 -19.70 -13.72 -6.09
N LYS A 8 -19.11 -13.71 -4.89
CA LYS A 8 -17.87 -12.97 -4.60
C LYS A 8 -16.70 -13.44 -5.46
N GLU A 9 -16.56 -14.75 -5.67
CA GLU A 9 -15.51 -15.30 -6.51
C GLU A 9 -15.67 -14.86 -7.97
N LYS A 10 -16.90 -14.86 -8.50
CA LYS A 10 -17.20 -14.36 -9.85
C LYS A 10 -16.92 -12.86 -9.99
N ILE A 11 -17.28 -12.06 -8.99
CA ILE A 11 -16.98 -10.62 -8.98
C ILE A 11 -15.46 -10.40 -9.01
N ASN A 12 -14.72 -11.08 -8.13
CA ASN A 12 -13.25 -10.99 -8.11
C ASN A 12 -12.61 -11.43 -9.44
N GLN A 13 -13.09 -12.53 -10.04
CA GLN A 13 -12.63 -12.96 -11.37
C GLN A 13 -12.89 -11.91 -12.44
N MET A 14 -14.05 -11.25 -12.41
CA MET A 14 -14.41 -10.19 -13.33
C MET A 14 -13.54 -8.95 -13.14
N GLU A 15 -13.35 -8.49 -11.90
CA GLU A 15 -12.47 -7.36 -11.59
C GLU A 15 -11.05 -7.60 -12.11
N LEU A 16 -10.47 -8.76 -11.79
CA LEU A 16 -9.16 -9.14 -12.29
C LEU A 16 -9.12 -9.17 -13.82
N ALA A 17 -10.11 -9.76 -14.48
CA ALA A 17 -10.16 -9.83 -15.94
C ALA A 17 -10.20 -8.43 -16.57
N MET A 18 -11.07 -7.55 -16.04
CA MET A 18 -11.26 -6.18 -16.53
C MET A 18 -10.01 -5.30 -16.37
N GLU A 19 -9.13 -5.58 -15.40
CA GLU A 19 -7.82 -4.92 -15.33
C GLU A 19 -6.95 -5.23 -16.55
N SER A 20 -7.10 -6.41 -17.17
CA SER A 20 -6.26 -6.88 -18.28
C SER A 20 -6.83 -6.60 -19.67
N VAL A 21 -8.15 -6.52 -19.82
CA VAL A 21 -8.81 -6.43 -21.14
C VAL A 21 -9.52 -5.09 -21.38
N LEU A 22 -10.02 -4.87 -22.60
CA LEU A 22 -10.68 -3.62 -22.99
C LEU A 22 -12.21 -3.69 -22.92
N THR A 23 -12.80 -4.89 -23.03
CA THR A 23 -14.26 -5.08 -23.03
C THR A 23 -14.69 -6.23 -22.12
N GLU A 24 -15.96 -6.24 -21.72
CA GLU A 24 -16.53 -7.29 -20.88
C GLU A 24 -16.58 -8.64 -21.58
N GLU A 25 -16.82 -8.67 -22.89
CA GLU A 25 -16.81 -9.91 -23.67
C GLU A 25 -15.44 -10.56 -23.61
N GLN A 26 -14.38 -9.77 -23.77
CA GLN A 26 -13.01 -10.24 -23.60
C GLN A 26 -12.74 -10.73 -22.17
N ALA A 27 -13.33 -10.07 -21.17
CA ALA A 27 -13.16 -10.47 -19.77
C ALA A 27 -13.78 -11.84 -19.51
N VAL A 28 -15.00 -12.05 -20.02
CA VAL A 28 -15.69 -13.35 -19.98
C VAL A 28 -14.87 -14.41 -20.70
N GLU A 29 -14.31 -14.11 -21.87
CA GLU A 29 -13.43 -15.02 -22.61
C GLU A 29 -12.17 -15.40 -21.82
N VAL A 30 -11.53 -14.43 -21.13
CA VAL A 30 -10.38 -14.68 -20.27
C VAL A 30 -10.76 -15.56 -19.07
N ILE A 31 -11.87 -15.28 -18.40
CA ILE A 31 -12.35 -16.07 -17.25
C ILE A 31 -12.62 -17.52 -17.68
N ASN A 32 -13.23 -17.70 -18.85
CA ASN A 32 -13.49 -19.01 -19.45
C ASN A 32 -12.24 -19.66 -20.07
N ASN A 33 -11.06 -19.04 -19.93
CA ASN A 33 -9.77 -19.52 -20.42
C ASN A 33 -9.77 -19.76 -21.94
N GLN A 34 -10.48 -18.92 -22.69
CA GLN A 34 -10.57 -18.99 -24.13
C GLN A 34 -9.35 -18.35 -24.81
N PHE A 35 -8.66 -17.42 -24.15
CA PHE A 35 -7.35 -16.95 -24.60
C PHE A 35 -6.40 -16.53 -23.47
N LYS A 36 -5.13 -16.35 -23.85
CA LYS A 36 -4.02 -15.89 -23.00
C LYS A 36 -3.81 -14.41 -23.22
N ASP A 37 -4.22 -13.61 -22.24
CA ASP A 37 -4.35 -12.16 -22.28
C ASP A 37 -3.14 -11.41 -21.70
N ALA A 38 -2.19 -12.11 -21.10
CA ALA A 38 -1.03 -11.50 -20.47
C ALA A 38 0.30 -12.18 -20.85
N TYR A 39 1.36 -11.38 -20.78
CA TYR A 39 2.74 -11.83 -20.72
C TYR A 39 3.17 -12.03 -19.28
N LEU A 40 3.81 -13.16 -19.01
CA LEU A 40 4.57 -13.39 -17.80
C LEU A 40 6.05 -13.29 -18.13
N LEU A 41 6.67 -12.21 -17.70
CA LEU A 41 8.11 -11.99 -17.82
C LEU A 41 8.79 -12.52 -16.56
N LYS A 42 9.70 -13.46 -16.74
CA LYS A 42 10.53 -14.07 -15.69
C LYS A 42 11.94 -13.55 -15.86
N LEU A 43 12.50 -12.93 -14.82
CA LEU A 43 13.82 -12.34 -14.89
C LEU A 43 14.71 -12.85 -13.79
N LYS A 44 15.98 -13.02 -14.15
CA LYS A 44 17.08 -13.19 -13.24
C LYS A 44 18.06 -12.06 -13.44
N VAL A 45 18.41 -11.39 -12.35
CA VAL A 45 19.23 -10.18 -12.39
C VAL A 45 20.42 -10.36 -11.47
N ASN A 46 21.64 -10.32 -12.00
CA ASN A 46 22.84 -10.33 -11.20
C ASN A 46 23.37 -8.90 -11.09
N VAL A 47 23.51 -8.40 -9.86
CA VAL A 47 23.95 -7.03 -9.56
C VAL A 47 25.13 -7.12 -8.60
N GLU A 48 26.35 -6.98 -9.09
CA GLU A 48 27.58 -7.16 -8.31
C GLU A 48 27.56 -8.44 -7.43
N ASN A 49 27.47 -8.28 -6.10
CA ASN A 49 27.42 -9.36 -5.12
C ASN A 49 26.02 -9.86 -4.78
N LYS A 50 24.97 -9.25 -5.34
CA LYS A 50 23.56 -9.65 -5.19
C LYS A 50 23.06 -10.41 -6.41
N ALA A 51 22.05 -11.24 -6.19
CA ALA A 51 21.23 -11.82 -7.23
C ALA A 51 19.77 -11.44 -6.97
N GLY A 52 19.01 -11.31 -8.04
CA GLY A 52 17.60 -10.99 -8.03
C GLY A 52 16.81 -11.92 -8.93
N ALA A 53 15.57 -12.18 -8.52
CA ALA A 53 14.55 -12.80 -9.34
C ALA A 53 13.34 -11.87 -9.37
N MET A 54 12.78 -11.68 -10.56
CA MET A 54 11.61 -10.83 -10.76
C MET A 54 10.58 -11.53 -11.63
N LEU A 55 9.33 -11.23 -11.36
CA LEU A 55 8.18 -11.75 -12.09
C LEU A 55 7.24 -10.59 -12.39
N LEU A 56 7.00 -10.32 -13.68
CA LEU A 56 6.10 -9.25 -14.12
C LEU A 56 4.97 -9.88 -14.92
N LEU A 57 3.73 -9.59 -14.52
CA LEU A 57 2.54 -9.90 -15.30
C LEU A 57 2.09 -8.64 -16.03
N VAL A 58 2.05 -8.70 -17.36
CA VAL A 58 1.78 -7.55 -18.23
C VAL A 58 0.62 -7.85 -19.16
N SER A 59 -0.40 -6.99 -19.17
CA SER A 59 -1.53 -7.13 -20.09
C SER A 59 -1.09 -6.95 -21.54
N VAL A 60 -1.51 -7.87 -22.42
CA VAL A 60 -1.31 -7.76 -23.87
C VAL A 60 -2.19 -6.68 -24.47
N LEU A 61 -3.39 -6.45 -23.93
CA LEU A 61 -4.32 -5.50 -24.54
C LEU A 61 -4.04 -4.06 -24.08
N LYS A 62 -3.88 -3.85 -22.78
CA LYS A 62 -3.59 -2.53 -22.20
C LYS A 62 -2.12 -2.13 -22.25
N SER A 63 -1.21 -3.11 -22.36
CA SER A 63 0.24 -2.86 -22.27
C SER A 63 0.65 -2.36 -20.88
N GLU A 64 -0.02 -2.84 -19.84
CA GLU A 64 0.21 -2.37 -18.47
C GLU A 64 0.67 -3.50 -17.57
N ILE A 65 1.52 -3.18 -16.60
CA ILE A 65 1.90 -4.13 -15.55
C ILE A 65 0.71 -4.30 -14.61
N LEU A 66 0.15 -5.52 -14.60
CA LEU A 66 -0.92 -5.94 -13.72
C LEU A 66 -0.39 -6.33 -12.33
N MET A 67 0.81 -6.92 -12.29
CA MET A 67 1.41 -7.42 -11.05
C MET A 67 2.93 -7.51 -11.22
N MET A 68 3.68 -7.20 -10.16
CA MET A 68 5.13 -7.35 -10.14
C MET A 68 5.60 -7.93 -8.81
N TYR A 69 6.47 -8.92 -8.87
CA TYR A 69 7.30 -9.37 -7.75
C TYR A 69 8.77 -9.07 -8.05
N SER A 70 9.48 -8.63 -7.02
CA SER A 70 10.90 -8.29 -7.08
C SER A 70 11.54 -8.82 -5.81
N VAL A 71 12.54 -9.69 -5.93
CA VAL A 71 13.26 -10.28 -4.80
C VAL A 71 14.75 -10.25 -5.11
N PHE A 72 15.50 -9.47 -4.34
CA PHE A 72 16.95 -9.31 -4.46
C PHE A 72 17.62 -9.61 -3.13
N GLY A 73 18.83 -10.17 -3.19
CA GLY A 73 19.61 -10.43 -1.99
C GLY A 73 20.90 -11.18 -2.27
N ASN A 74 21.53 -11.67 -1.20
CA ASN A 74 22.74 -12.47 -1.28
C ASN A 74 22.45 -13.97 -1.20
N SER A 75 21.18 -14.37 -1.21
CA SER A 75 20.76 -15.76 -1.11
C SER A 75 21.29 -16.59 -2.28
N THR A 76 21.90 -17.74 -1.96
CA THR A 76 22.37 -18.70 -2.96
C THR A 76 21.21 -19.38 -3.70
N VAL A 77 20.01 -19.37 -3.12
CA VAL A 77 18.78 -19.90 -3.74
C VAL A 77 18.42 -19.06 -4.96
N ILE A 78 18.42 -17.72 -4.84
CA ILE A 78 18.11 -16.81 -5.97
C ILE A 78 19.05 -17.06 -7.15
N ARG A 79 20.34 -17.32 -6.87
CA ARG A 79 21.34 -17.57 -7.91
C ARG A 79 21.07 -18.83 -8.74
N LYS A 80 20.30 -19.78 -8.21
CA LYS A 80 19.96 -21.04 -8.88
C LYS A 80 18.68 -20.96 -9.70
N ILE A 81 17.85 -19.94 -9.49
CA ILE A 81 16.59 -19.78 -10.23
C ILE A 81 16.90 -19.68 -11.73
N GLY A 82 16.20 -20.49 -12.53
CA GLY A 82 16.27 -20.48 -13.99
C GLY A 82 15.05 -19.77 -14.57
N THR A 83 15.24 -18.86 -15.51
CA THR A 83 14.11 -18.11 -16.11
C THR A 83 13.28 -18.97 -17.06
N PHE A 84 13.82 -20.05 -17.60
CA PHE A 84 13.15 -20.97 -18.53
C PHE A 84 12.27 -22.02 -17.84
N GLU A 85 12.25 -22.05 -16.51
CA GLU A 85 11.39 -22.95 -15.74
C GLU A 85 9.90 -22.60 -15.91
N ASP A 86 9.03 -23.57 -15.68
CA ASP A 86 7.57 -23.38 -15.69
C ASP A 86 7.16 -22.24 -14.73
N PRO A 87 6.14 -21.43 -15.05
CA PRO A 87 5.68 -20.31 -14.22
C PRO A 87 5.44 -20.66 -12.76
N LYS A 88 4.91 -21.86 -12.48
CA LYS A 88 4.66 -22.33 -11.13
C LYS A 88 5.98 -22.60 -10.40
N GLN A 89 6.89 -23.34 -11.04
CA GLN A 89 8.20 -23.65 -10.47
C GLN A 89 9.00 -22.36 -10.20
N PHE A 90 8.99 -21.42 -11.14
CA PHE A 90 9.64 -20.11 -10.95
C PHE A 90 9.07 -19.33 -9.76
N SER A 91 7.74 -19.37 -9.57
CA SER A 91 7.07 -18.74 -8.43
C SER A 91 7.42 -19.43 -7.11
N ASP A 92 7.46 -20.77 -7.10
CA ASP A 92 7.84 -21.59 -5.95
C ASP A 92 9.30 -21.35 -5.55
N ASP A 93 10.20 -21.18 -6.52
CA ASP A 93 11.61 -20.87 -6.30
C ASP A 93 11.80 -19.47 -5.69
N ILE A 94 11.02 -18.47 -6.12
CA ILE A 94 11.00 -17.14 -5.50
C ILE A 94 10.55 -17.25 -4.04
N LEU A 95 9.51 -18.02 -3.75
CA LEU A 95 9.05 -18.25 -2.38
C LEU A 95 10.11 -18.97 -1.53
N ALA A 96 10.77 -19.98 -2.10
CA ALA A 96 11.87 -20.67 -1.42
C ALA A 96 13.00 -19.70 -1.08
N ALA A 97 13.33 -18.78 -2.00
CA ALA A 97 14.32 -17.75 -1.75
C ALA A 97 13.91 -16.77 -0.64
N LEU A 98 12.64 -16.33 -0.62
CA LEU A 98 12.09 -15.49 0.45
C LEU A 98 12.19 -16.18 1.82
N ASN A 99 11.81 -17.45 1.89
CA ASN A 99 11.85 -18.24 3.13
C ASN A 99 13.28 -18.56 3.60
N ALA A 100 14.24 -18.69 2.68
CA ALA A 100 15.65 -18.96 3.01
C ALA A 100 16.36 -17.75 3.66
N GLY A 101 15.79 -16.54 3.56
CA GLY A 101 16.38 -15.32 4.10
C GLY A 101 17.53 -14.76 3.26
N GLY A 102 18.18 -13.71 3.77
CA GLY A 102 19.24 -12.99 3.04
C GLY A 102 18.71 -12.08 1.92
N ILE A 103 17.43 -11.72 1.99
CA ILE A 103 16.73 -10.81 1.08
C ILE A 103 16.93 -9.37 1.55
N ASP A 104 17.26 -8.50 0.61
CA ASP A 104 17.29 -7.05 0.81
C ASP A 104 15.94 -6.48 0.35
N GLN A 105 15.00 -6.38 1.28
CA GLN A 105 13.64 -5.94 0.97
C GLN A 105 13.59 -4.50 0.45
N ASN A 106 14.45 -3.62 0.96
CA ASN A 106 14.50 -2.24 0.52
C ASN A 106 14.99 -2.16 -0.93
N PHE A 107 16.08 -2.86 -1.26
CA PHE A 107 16.57 -2.95 -2.62
C PHE A 107 15.51 -3.53 -3.57
N SER A 108 14.87 -4.62 -3.15
CA SER A 108 13.80 -5.29 -3.90
C SER A 108 12.63 -4.34 -4.21
N ASN A 109 12.16 -3.61 -3.20
CA ASN A 109 11.06 -2.66 -3.31
C ASN A 109 11.42 -1.45 -4.19
N THR A 110 12.61 -0.88 -4.01
CA THR A 110 13.07 0.27 -4.79
C THR A 110 13.18 -0.09 -6.27
N ILE A 111 13.80 -1.22 -6.61
CA ILE A 111 13.91 -1.67 -8.01
C ILE A 111 12.53 -1.90 -8.62
N GLY A 112 11.64 -2.62 -7.93
CA GLY A 112 10.29 -2.87 -8.46
C GLY A 112 9.52 -1.58 -8.73
N ARG A 113 9.59 -0.60 -7.82
CA ARG A 113 8.92 0.71 -7.98
C ARG A 113 9.50 1.52 -9.14
N ILE A 114 10.82 1.51 -9.33
CA ILE A 114 11.46 2.21 -10.46
C ILE A 114 11.03 1.58 -11.78
N LEU A 115 10.95 0.25 -11.83
CA LEU A 115 10.52 -0.45 -13.04
C LEU A 115 9.06 -0.17 -13.39
N TYR A 116 8.17 0.01 -12.40
CA TYR A 116 6.82 0.51 -12.68
C TYR A 116 6.80 1.87 -13.38
N THR A 117 7.75 2.75 -13.07
CA THR A 117 7.87 4.07 -13.71
C THR A 117 8.55 4.00 -15.07
N ARG A 118 9.53 3.12 -15.24
CA ARG A 118 10.29 2.98 -16.50
C ARG A 118 9.57 2.14 -17.55
N LEU A 119 8.73 1.20 -17.13
CA LEU A 119 7.93 0.35 -18.00
C LEU A 119 6.48 0.86 -18.01
N ASP A 120 6.30 2.09 -18.49
CA ASP A 120 4.98 2.65 -18.74
C ASP A 120 4.30 2.00 -19.96
N SER A 121 3.03 2.34 -20.20
CA SER A 121 2.24 1.71 -21.25
C SER A 121 2.79 1.93 -22.65
N GLU A 122 3.44 3.07 -22.91
CA GLU A 122 4.07 3.37 -24.19
C GLU A 122 5.35 2.54 -24.38
N THR A 123 6.20 2.50 -23.35
CA THR A 123 7.43 1.70 -23.35
C THR A 123 7.12 0.23 -23.55
N ILE A 124 6.11 -0.31 -22.85
CA ILE A 124 5.69 -1.71 -23.01
C ILE A 124 5.16 -1.96 -24.42
N LYS A 125 4.39 -1.03 -25.01
CA LYS A 125 3.94 -1.14 -26.41
C LYS A 125 5.13 -1.21 -27.37
N ASN A 126 6.12 -0.35 -27.17
CA ASN A 126 7.31 -0.28 -28.01
C ASN A 126 8.19 -1.53 -27.90
N LEU A 127 8.29 -2.14 -26.71
CA LEU A 127 9.07 -3.36 -26.48
C LEU A 127 8.37 -4.64 -26.94
N ARG A 128 7.05 -4.62 -27.12
CA ARG A 128 6.27 -5.82 -27.43
C ARG A 128 6.80 -6.60 -28.66
N PRO A 129 7.09 -5.97 -29.81
CA PRO A 129 7.50 -6.72 -31.00
C PRO A 129 8.81 -7.50 -30.84
N THR A 130 9.74 -7.00 -30.01
CA THR A 130 11.03 -7.67 -29.72
C THR A 130 10.84 -8.76 -28.67
N ILE A 131 10.11 -8.47 -27.60
CA ILE A 131 9.76 -9.45 -26.55
C ILE A 131 9.03 -10.67 -27.13
N GLU A 132 8.06 -10.47 -28.03
CA GLU A 132 7.34 -11.57 -28.70
C GLU A 132 8.25 -12.48 -29.54
N LYS A 133 9.36 -11.93 -30.06
CA LYS A 133 10.39 -12.68 -30.80
C LYS A 133 11.45 -13.28 -29.89
N LYS A 134 11.29 -13.19 -28.57
CA LYS A 134 12.28 -13.56 -27.54
C LYS A 134 13.60 -12.79 -27.65
N ASP A 135 13.56 -11.60 -28.24
CA ASP A 135 14.66 -10.65 -28.18
C ASP A 135 14.44 -9.71 -27.00
N PHE A 136 15.17 -9.95 -25.92
CA PHE A 136 15.03 -9.22 -24.66
C PHE A 136 16.11 -8.15 -24.48
N ASN A 137 16.90 -7.82 -25.51
CA ASN A 137 18.04 -6.90 -25.35
C ASN A 137 17.59 -5.51 -24.87
N ASP A 138 16.63 -4.89 -25.54
CA ASP A 138 16.14 -3.55 -25.17
C ASP A 138 15.45 -3.55 -23.81
N PHE A 139 14.64 -4.58 -23.54
CA PHE A 139 13.98 -4.76 -22.24
C PHE A 139 15.01 -4.91 -21.11
N SER A 140 16.05 -5.72 -21.33
CA SER A 140 17.14 -5.91 -20.38
C SER A 140 17.93 -4.63 -20.16
N ASN A 141 18.18 -3.85 -21.22
CA ASN A 141 18.89 -2.58 -21.13
C ASN A 141 18.15 -1.56 -20.26
N ILE A 142 16.82 -1.46 -20.37
CA ILE A 142 16.01 -0.58 -19.52
C ILE A 142 16.18 -0.95 -18.04
N ILE A 143 16.20 -2.25 -17.73
CA ILE A 143 16.36 -2.73 -16.36
C ILE A 143 17.78 -2.50 -15.85
N ILE A 144 18.79 -2.79 -16.68
CA ILE A 144 20.20 -2.54 -16.38
C ILE A 144 20.41 -1.05 -16.10
N GLU A 145 19.90 -0.17 -16.96
CA GLU A 145 20.01 1.28 -16.80
C GLU A 145 19.31 1.77 -15.53
N ALA A 146 18.10 1.26 -15.25
CA ALA A 146 17.35 1.59 -14.04
C ALA A 146 18.15 1.24 -12.77
N ILE A 147 18.70 0.02 -12.70
CA ILE A 147 19.48 -0.44 -11.54
C ILE A 147 20.79 0.35 -11.43
N ASN A 148 21.56 0.43 -12.52
CA ASN A 148 22.89 1.04 -12.54
C ASN A 148 22.82 2.53 -12.19
N THR A 149 21.84 3.26 -12.72
CA THR A 149 21.67 4.69 -12.46
C THR A 149 21.28 4.96 -11.01
N THR A 150 20.31 4.20 -10.48
CA THR A 150 19.81 4.40 -9.11
C THR A 150 20.87 4.10 -8.06
N TYR A 151 21.63 3.01 -8.24
CA TYR A 151 22.60 2.55 -7.25
C TYR A 151 24.05 2.90 -7.57
N LYS A 152 24.30 3.58 -8.71
CA LYS A 152 25.64 3.91 -9.21
C LYS A 152 26.52 2.66 -9.35
N ILE A 153 25.93 1.61 -9.91
CA ILE A 153 26.56 0.31 -10.12
C ILE A 153 27.00 0.19 -11.58
N ASN A 154 28.13 -0.48 -11.83
CA ASN A 154 28.70 -0.60 -13.17
C ASN A 154 28.49 -1.98 -13.81
N SER A 155 28.04 -2.99 -13.04
CA SER A 155 27.91 -4.37 -13.50
C SER A 155 26.57 -4.96 -13.09
N THR A 156 25.61 -4.92 -14.02
CA THR A 156 24.33 -5.63 -13.94
C THR A 156 24.16 -6.51 -15.16
N ARG A 157 23.74 -7.76 -14.95
CA ARG A 157 23.38 -8.70 -16.01
C ARG A 157 21.95 -9.16 -15.82
N VAL A 158 21.17 -9.13 -16.89
CA VAL A 158 19.78 -9.58 -16.91
C VAL A 158 19.67 -10.79 -17.83
N GLU A 159 18.99 -11.82 -17.34
CA GLU A 159 18.47 -12.93 -18.12
C GLU A 159 16.95 -12.86 -18.03
N ALA A 160 16.27 -12.98 -19.16
CA ALA A 160 14.82 -12.87 -19.23
C ALA A 160 14.25 -14.00 -20.08
N ASP A 161 13.05 -14.43 -19.71
CA ASP A 161 12.19 -15.30 -20.52
C ASP A 161 10.75 -14.82 -20.42
N MET A 162 9.93 -15.21 -21.38
CA MET A 162 8.54 -14.76 -21.46
C MET A 162 7.62 -15.90 -21.90
N GLU A 163 6.47 -15.95 -21.25
CA GLU A 163 5.37 -16.84 -21.63
C GLU A 163 4.06 -16.06 -21.77
N ARG A 164 3.23 -16.46 -22.74
CA ARG A 164 1.83 -16.04 -22.78
C ARG A 164 1.02 -16.89 -21.82
N ILE A 165 0.28 -16.23 -20.93
CA ILE A 165 -0.55 -16.88 -19.91
C ILE A 165 -1.91 -16.20 -19.77
N ASN A 166 -2.78 -16.81 -18.98
CA ASN A 166 -4.05 -16.23 -18.56
C ASN A 166 -3.86 -15.45 -17.26
N SER A 167 -4.14 -14.15 -17.26
CA SER A 167 -3.82 -13.25 -16.15
C SER A 167 -4.64 -13.54 -14.90
N VAL A 168 -5.91 -13.94 -15.04
CA VAL A 168 -6.82 -14.24 -13.93
C VAL A 168 -6.38 -15.53 -13.25
N ARG A 169 -6.18 -16.60 -14.03
CA ARG A 169 -5.73 -17.90 -13.48
C ARG A 169 -4.39 -17.79 -12.77
N PHE A 170 -3.46 -17.00 -13.31
CA PHE A 170 -2.18 -16.80 -12.65
C PHE A 170 -2.33 -16.10 -11.30
N ARG A 171 -3.09 -15.01 -11.24
CA ARG A 171 -3.29 -14.24 -10.01
C ARG A 171 -4.11 -14.97 -8.95
N LEU A 172 -4.97 -15.91 -9.34
CA LEU A 172 -5.72 -16.73 -8.39
C LEU A 172 -4.96 -17.95 -7.89
N ASN A 173 -4.06 -18.52 -8.71
CA ASN A 173 -3.41 -19.80 -8.38
C ASN A 173 -1.90 -19.68 -8.09
N SER A 174 -1.31 -18.50 -8.21
CA SER A 174 0.11 -18.31 -7.93
C SER A 174 0.35 -18.39 -6.42
N ALA A 175 1.27 -19.27 -6.02
CA ALA A 175 1.67 -19.43 -4.62
C ALA A 175 2.23 -18.12 -4.02
N LEU A 176 2.73 -17.19 -4.86
CA LEU A 176 3.20 -15.89 -4.42
C LEU A 176 2.07 -15.01 -3.87
N VAL A 177 0.87 -15.10 -4.44
CA VAL A 177 -0.26 -14.21 -4.10
C VAL A 177 -0.74 -14.42 -2.67
N GLU A 178 -0.73 -15.65 -2.19
CA GLU A 178 -1.13 -15.97 -0.81
C GLU A 178 -0.08 -15.57 0.24
N LYS A 179 1.20 -15.59 -0.14
CA LYS A 179 2.32 -15.55 0.82
C LYS A 179 3.11 -14.26 0.81
N THR A 180 3.01 -13.46 -0.25
CA THR A 180 3.78 -12.22 -0.38
C THR A 180 2.98 -11.21 -1.22
N PRO A 181 2.81 -9.97 -0.73
CA PRO A 181 2.16 -8.94 -1.53
C PRO A 181 3.04 -8.55 -2.72
N PRO A 182 2.46 -8.24 -3.89
CA PRO A 182 3.21 -7.70 -5.00
C PRO A 182 3.76 -6.30 -4.66
N ILE A 183 4.72 -5.84 -5.46
CA ILE A 183 5.26 -4.50 -5.36
C ILE A 183 4.14 -3.49 -5.62
N VAL A 184 3.99 -2.53 -4.72
CA VAL A 184 2.97 -1.47 -4.86
C VAL A 184 3.33 -0.56 -6.03
N LYS A 185 2.43 -0.47 -7.01
CA LYS A 185 2.55 0.46 -8.13
C LYS A 185 2.56 1.91 -7.59
N PRO A 186 3.58 2.73 -7.90
CA PRO A 186 3.61 4.12 -7.47
C PRO A 186 2.47 4.91 -8.14
N GLU A 187 1.84 5.80 -7.40
CA GLU A 187 0.90 6.78 -7.96
C GLU A 187 1.68 7.74 -8.86
N ILE A 188 1.54 7.58 -10.18
CA ILE A 188 2.07 8.53 -11.15
C ILE A 188 1.10 9.71 -11.16
N LYS A 189 1.53 10.87 -10.67
CA LYS A 189 0.81 12.12 -10.88
C LYS A 189 0.96 12.49 -12.34
N THR A 190 0.04 12.04 -13.18
CA THR A 190 -0.05 12.52 -14.56
C THR A 190 -0.49 13.98 -14.49
N GLU A 191 0.40 14.91 -14.82
CA GLU A 191 -0.01 16.24 -15.24
C GLU A 191 -0.91 16.07 -16.47
N GLU A 192 -2.03 16.79 -16.47
CA GLU A 192 -3.09 16.74 -17.45
C GLU A 192 -2.56 16.81 -18.89
N VAL A 193 -2.87 15.78 -19.68
CA VAL A 193 -3.10 15.96 -21.11
C VAL A 193 -4.58 15.70 -21.31
N GLU A 194 -5.33 16.80 -21.42
CA GLU A 194 -6.69 16.79 -21.95
C GLU A 194 -6.72 16.13 -23.34
N GLU A 195 -7.89 15.56 -23.64
CA GLU A 195 -8.33 14.97 -24.91
C GLU A 195 -7.96 13.50 -25.16
N ALA A 196 -8.82 12.62 -24.66
CA ALA A 196 -9.70 11.89 -25.57
C ALA A 196 -11.02 11.57 -24.86
N LYS A 197 -12.12 12.11 -25.39
CA LYS A 197 -13.49 11.68 -25.09
C LYS A 197 -13.60 10.18 -25.41
N SER A 198 -13.48 9.33 -24.41
CA SER A 198 -14.11 8.02 -24.43
C SER A 198 -15.47 8.16 -23.76
N GLU A 199 -16.48 7.71 -24.47
CA GLU A 199 -17.88 7.75 -24.10
C GLU A 199 -18.08 7.28 -22.65
N LYS A 200 -18.79 8.12 -21.89
CA LYS A 200 -19.40 7.72 -20.62
C LYS A 200 -20.40 6.62 -20.92
N VAL A 201 -19.98 5.36 -20.82
CA VAL A 201 -20.92 4.28 -20.57
C VAL A 201 -21.28 4.35 -19.09
N THR A 202 -22.48 4.85 -18.87
CA THR A 202 -23.19 4.87 -17.60
C THR A 202 -23.32 3.43 -17.10
N PHE A 203 -22.43 3.01 -16.20
CA PHE A 203 -22.73 1.90 -15.31
C PHE A 203 -23.44 2.47 -14.08
N GLN A 204 -24.68 2.02 -13.90
CA GLN A 204 -25.48 2.21 -12.71
C GLN A 204 -24.68 1.75 -11.49
N GLU A 205 -24.40 2.70 -10.60
CA GLU A 205 -24.54 2.57 -9.14
C GLU A 205 -24.29 1.17 -8.58
N LEU A 206 -23.03 0.70 -8.62
CA LEU A 206 -22.52 -0.22 -7.61
C LEU A 206 -21.95 0.65 -6.50
N GLU A 207 -22.57 0.53 -5.32
CA GLU A 207 -22.30 1.35 -4.16
C GLU A 207 -20.79 1.41 -3.87
N LYS A 208 -20.15 2.55 -4.17
CA LYS A 208 -18.93 2.96 -3.46
C LYS A 208 -19.19 2.71 -1.99
N SER A 209 -18.25 2.05 -1.29
CA SER A 209 -18.38 1.89 0.15
C SER A 209 -18.64 3.28 0.76
N GLU A 210 -19.48 3.37 1.80
CA GLU A 210 -19.78 4.68 2.41
C GLU A 210 -18.50 5.44 2.78
N VAL A 211 -17.44 4.68 3.13
CA VAL A 211 -16.09 5.16 3.40
C VAL A 211 -15.43 5.81 2.17
N ASP A 212 -15.51 5.19 0.99
CA ASP A 212 -14.93 5.76 -0.24
C ASP A 212 -15.68 7.01 -0.70
N LYS A 213 -17.02 7.02 -0.55
CA LYS A 213 -17.83 8.22 -0.81
C LYS A 213 -17.43 9.36 0.12
N GLU A 214 -17.26 9.05 1.41
CA GLU A 214 -16.86 10.02 2.42
C GLU A 214 -15.45 10.58 2.18
N ILE A 215 -14.50 9.75 1.78
CA ILE A 215 -13.14 10.18 1.41
C ILE A 215 -13.18 11.11 0.19
N ASP A 216 -13.91 10.72 -0.86
CA ASP A 216 -14.04 11.52 -2.08
C ASP A 216 -14.73 12.86 -1.82
N GLU A 217 -15.77 12.87 -0.98
CA GLU A 217 -16.46 14.09 -0.55
C GLU A 217 -15.50 15.05 0.17
N ILE A 218 -14.66 14.55 1.08
CA ILE A 218 -13.66 15.38 1.77
C ILE A 218 -12.63 15.91 0.77
N ILE A 219 -12.11 15.07 -0.12
CA ILE A 219 -11.07 15.46 -1.11
C ILE A 219 -11.60 16.54 -2.06
N SER A 220 -12.82 16.40 -2.55
CA SER A 220 -13.43 17.32 -3.52
C SER A 220 -13.60 18.77 -3.00
N GLN A 221 -13.57 18.97 -1.68
CA GLN A 221 -13.70 20.28 -1.04
C GLN A 221 -12.40 21.10 -1.05
N PHE A 222 -11.27 20.49 -1.46
CA PHE A 222 -9.96 21.13 -1.39
C PHE A 222 -9.29 21.19 -2.77
N PRO A 223 -8.59 22.30 -3.08
CA PRO A 223 -7.94 22.48 -4.38
C PRO A 223 -6.73 21.56 -4.59
N ALA A 224 -6.19 20.98 -3.52
CA ALA A 224 -5.06 20.06 -3.58
C ALA A 224 -4.98 19.20 -2.32
N VAL A 225 -4.50 17.96 -2.47
CA VAL A 225 -4.22 17.02 -1.39
C VAL A 225 -2.72 16.78 -1.27
N VAL A 226 -2.21 16.84 -0.04
CA VAL A 226 -0.80 16.63 0.29
C VAL A 226 -0.69 15.51 1.32
N THR A 227 -0.10 14.41 0.88
CA THR A 227 0.23 13.29 1.77
C THR A 227 1.34 13.71 2.73
N SER A 228 1.10 13.50 4.02
CA SER A 228 1.96 13.89 5.13
C SER A 228 1.99 12.81 6.20
N LYS A 229 2.95 12.88 7.12
CA LYS A 229 3.00 12.00 8.29
C LYS A 229 2.52 12.77 9.51
N THR A 230 1.77 12.12 10.39
CA THR A 230 1.54 12.71 11.71
C THR A 230 2.82 12.64 12.54
N ILE A 231 2.92 13.48 13.57
CA ILE A 231 3.99 13.37 14.55
C ILE A 231 3.43 12.74 15.80
N LEU A 232 4.07 11.66 16.26
CA LEU A 232 3.63 10.95 17.45
C LEU A 232 4.16 11.65 18.71
N SER A 233 3.31 11.80 19.73
CA SER A 233 3.70 12.26 21.06
C SER A 233 3.05 11.38 22.13
N PRO A 234 3.74 10.32 22.59
CA PRO A 234 3.17 9.36 23.54
C PRO A 234 2.76 9.97 24.89
N VAL A 235 3.44 11.05 25.31
CA VAL A 235 3.27 11.63 26.65
C VAL A 235 2.35 12.86 26.63
N SER A 236 2.54 13.75 25.66
CA SER A 236 1.85 15.03 25.59
C SER A 236 0.96 15.18 24.35
N GLY A 237 0.75 14.11 23.60
CA GLY A 237 -0.13 14.10 22.44
C GLY A 237 -1.59 13.85 22.79
N VAL A 238 -2.46 14.06 21.81
CA VAL A 238 -3.89 13.78 21.89
C VAL A 238 -4.17 12.48 21.14
N GLU A 239 -4.95 11.59 21.72
CA GLU A 239 -5.38 10.37 21.04
C GLU A 239 -6.14 10.73 19.77
N PHE A 240 -5.81 10.09 18.66
CA PHE A 240 -6.41 10.37 17.36
C PHE A 240 -7.96 10.20 17.33
N GLU A 241 -8.51 9.32 18.18
CA GLU A 241 -9.96 9.10 18.38
C GLU A 241 -10.63 10.27 19.12
N LYS A 242 -9.86 11.02 19.91
CA LYS A 242 -10.33 12.16 20.72
C LYS A 242 -10.06 13.50 20.03
N LEU A 243 -9.63 13.50 18.77
CA LEU A 243 -9.43 14.73 18.02
C LEU A 243 -10.74 15.43 17.74
N GLN A 244 -10.78 16.72 18.06
CA GLN A 244 -11.94 17.58 17.81
C GLN A 244 -11.76 18.36 16.51
N PHE A 245 -12.87 18.63 15.82
CA PHE A 245 -12.87 19.47 14.63
C PHE A 245 -12.15 20.80 14.87
N SER A 246 -11.35 21.23 13.90
CA SER A 246 -10.44 22.38 13.95
C SER A 246 -9.31 22.31 14.99
N GLN A 247 -9.12 21.19 15.68
CA GLN A 247 -8.01 21.03 16.62
C GLN A 247 -6.66 21.03 15.89
N LYS A 248 -5.72 21.82 16.38
CA LYS A 248 -4.39 21.93 15.78
C LYS A 248 -3.51 20.75 16.15
N ILE A 249 -3.03 20.04 15.13
CA ILE A 249 -2.09 18.92 15.24
C ILE A 249 -0.88 19.15 14.31
N LEU A 250 0.23 18.49 14.61
CA LEU A 250 1.48 18.63 13.87
C LEU A 250 1.64 17.54 12.82
N PHE A 251 1.98 17.98 11.61
CA PHE A 251 2.29 17.13 10.48
C PHE A 251 3.74 17.34 10.03
N GLN A 252 4.38 16.25 9.69
CA GLN A 252 5.65 16.23 9.00
C GLN A 252 5.40 16.12 7.50
N LEU A 253 5.78 17.17 6.76
CA LEU A 253 5.79 17.11 5.29
C LEU A 253 6.95 16.26 4.80
N PRO A 254 6.77 15.55 3.67
CA PRO A 254 7.88 14.89 3.00
C PRO A 254 8.86 15.94 2.44
N PHE A 255 10.15 15.62 2.40
CA PHE A 255 11.22 16.57 2.02
C PHE A 255 12.46 15.92 1.38
N GLN A 256 12.32 14.72 0.85
CA GLN A 256 13.42 13.97 0.24
C GLN A 256 13.62 14.38 -1.23
N THR A 257 12.54 14.51 -2.01
CA THR A 257 12.62 14.84 -3.45
C THR A 257 12.58 16.35 -3.74
N PRO A 258 13.03 16.81 -4.91
CA PRO A 258 12.88 18.20 -5.34
C PRO A 258 11.42 18.69 -5.38
N GLU A 259 10.46 17.83 -5.76
CA GLU A 259 9.04 18.20 -5.73
C GLU A 259 8.55 18.35 -4.29
N GLU A 260 8.91 17.43 -3.40
CA GLU A 260 8.57 17.49 -1.98
C GLU A 260 9.15 18.74 -1.30
N LYS A 261 10.40 19.10 -1.63
CA LYS A 261 11.03 20.35 -1.18
C LYS A 261 10.27 21.57 -1.69
N THR A 262 9.77 21.51 -2.92
CA THR A 262 8.97 22.58 -3.52
C THR A 262 7.61 22.70 -2.85
N ILE A 263 6.93 21.59 -2.59
CA ILE A 263 5.65 21.54 -1.87
C ILE A 263 5.82 22.06 -0.45
N ALA A 264 6.84 21.59 0.28
CA ALA A 264 7.13 22.04 1.65
C ALA A 264 7.40 23.55 1.71
N ARG A 265 8.22 24.09 0.80
CA ARG A 265 8.44 25.54 0.68
C ARG A 265 7.17 26.30 0.31
N LYS A 266 6.38 25.79 -0.65
CA LYS A 266 5.09 26.38 -1.03
C LYS A 266 4.11 26.42 0.14
N LEU A 267 4.14 25.44 1.04
CA LEU A 267 3.29 25.41 2.24
C LEU A 267 3.88 26.18 3.44
N GLY A 268 5.02 26.86 3.26
CA GLY A 268 5.64 27.68 4.30
C GLY A 268 6.40 26.89 5.35
N ALA A 269 6.80 25.66 5.05
CA ALA A 269 7.57 24.84 5.97
C ALA A 269 9.02 25.34 6.04
N GLU A 270 9.46 25.69 7.25
CA GLU A 270 10.84 26.14 7.50
C GLU A 270 11.81 24.97 7.46
N VAL A 271 12.95 25.16 6.82
CA VAL A 271 14.04 24.17 6.79
C VAL A 271 15.12 24.61 7.76
N LYS A 272 15.42 23.79 8.75
CA LYS A 272 16.54 24.01 9.67
C LYS A 272 17.42 22.78 9.70
N ASP A 273 18.71 22.94 9.47
CA ASP A 273 19.70 21.85 9.51
C ASP A 273 19.36 20.66 8.58
N GLY A 274 18.75 20.94 7.42
CA GLY A 274 18.34 19.92 6.45
C GLY A 274 17.04 19.17 6.79
N VAL A 275 16.37 19.52 7.90
CA VAL A 275 15.09 18.93 8.32
C VAL A 275 13.98 19.97 8.19
N VAL A 276 12.84 19.56 7.61
CA VAL A 276 11.63 20.39 7.57
C VAL A 276 10.98 20.41 8.94
N ARG A 277 10.73 21.61 9.45
CA ARG A 277 9.93 21.78 10.66
C ARG A 277 8.50 21.29 10.43
N PRO A 278 7.88 20.70 11.46
CA PRO A 278 6.49 20.32 11.41
C PRO A 278 5.60 21.52 11.07
N ILE A 279 4.59 21.28 10.24
CA ILE A 279 3.55 22.26 9.97
C ILE A 279 2.33 21.96 10.84
N VAL A 280 1.53 23.00 11.07
CA VAL A 280 0.26 22.87 11.80
C VAL A 280 -0.86 22.59 10.79
N GLY A 281 -1.64 21.54 11.04
CA GLY A 281 -2.92 21.29 10.37
C GLY A 281 -4.06 21.39 11.37
N GLU A 282 -5.20 21.91 10.93
CA GLU A 282 -6.46 21.95 11.68
C GLU A 282 -7.25 20.68 11.35
N PHE A 283 -7.41 19.79 12.32
CA PHE A 283 -8.08 18.51 12.12
C PHE A 283 -9.49 18.69 11.58
N LEU A 284 -9.84 17.91 10.57
CA LEU A 284 -11.17 17.90 9.97
C LEU A 284 -11.91 16.63 10.36
N LYS A 285 -11.30 15.47 10.07
CA LYS A 285 -11.99 14.20 10.21
C LYS A 285 -11.01 13.03 10.28
N LEU A 286 -11.42 12.01 11.02
CA LEU A 286 -10.82 10.69 11.03
C LEU A 286 -11.77 9.77 10.26
N VAL A 287 -11.26 9.11 9.23
CA VAL A 287 -12.03 8.12 8.45
C VAL A 287 -11.33 6.76 8.58
N PRO A 288 -11.99 5.73 9.14
CA PRO A 288 -11.44 4.38 9.15
C PRO A 288 -11.43 3.83 7.72
N GLY A 289 -10.25 3.51 7.20
CA GLY A 289 -10.06 2.89 5.89
C GLY A 289 -10.21 1.36 5.93
N HIS A 290 -9.97 0.73 4.78
CA HIS A 290 -9.97 -0.72 4.68
C HIS A 290 -8.68 -1.32 5.30
N LYS A 291 -8.76 -2.51 5.92
CA LYS A 291 -7.61 -3.25 6.49
C LYS A 291 -6.87 -2.57 7.66
N ASN A 292 -7.61 -2.07 8.66
CA ASN A 292 -7.06 -1.50 9.91
C ASN A 292 -6.18 -0.25 9.70
N GLU A 293 -6.48 0.55 8.68
CA GLU A 293 -5.83 1.83 8.44
C GLU A 293 -6.77 2.98 8.81
N TYR A 294 -6.25 4.05 9.38
CA TYR A 294 -7.01 5.26 9.72
C TYR A 294 -6.51 6.44 8.88
N HIS A 295 -7.40 7.06 8.13
CA HIS A 295 -7.11 8.30 7.40
C HIS A 295 -7.39 9.50 8.29
N ILE A 296 -6.34 10.29 8.53
CA ILE A 296 -6.43 11.56 9.26
C ILE A 296 -6.41 12.70 8.25
N PHE A 297 -7.50 13.46 8.19
CA PHE A 297 -7.65 14.62 7.33
C PHE A 297 -7.55 15.91 8.15
N ALA A 298 -6.75 16.86 7.69
CA ALA A 298 -6.62 18.16 8.30
C ALA A 298 -6.47 19.27 7.25
N LYS A 299 -7.01 20.45 7.53
CA LYS A 299 -6.80 21.65 6.72
C LYS A 299 -5.41 22.20 7.00
N GLY A 300 -4.57 22.20 5.97
CA GLY A 300 -3.21 22.73 6.00
C GLY A 300 -3.11 24.21 5.60
N PRO A 301 -1.89 24.77 5.63
CA PRO A 301 -1.61 26.12 5.15
C PRO A 301 -2.06 26.31 3.70
N LYS A 302 -2.47 27.53 3.36
CA LYS A 302 -2.97 27.88 2.00
C LYS A 302 -4.19 27.07 1.55
N GLY A 303 -4.91 26.46 2.48
CA GLY A 303 -6.16 25.76 2.19
C GLY A 303 -5.96 24.42 1.47
N VAL A 304 -4.79 23.79 1.58
CA VAL A 304 -4.59 22.42 1.09
C VAL A 304 -5.13 21.40 2.10
N LEU A 305 -5.51 20.22 1.62
CA LEU A 305 -5.85 19.08 2.48
C LEU A 305 -4.58 18.31 2.83
N LEU A 306 -4.28 18.18 4.12
CA LEU A 306 -3.27 17.26 4.62
C LEU A 306 -3.94 15.90 4.88
N ARG A 307 -3.38 14.85 4.28
CA ARG A 307 -3.81 13.46 4.52
C ARG A 307 -2.65 12.69 5.16
N ALA A 308 -2.93 11.99 6.25
CA ALA A 308 -1.99 11.07 6.90
C ALA A 308 -2.66 9.73 7.20
N PHE A 309 -1.84 8.71 7.46
CA PHE A 309 -2.28 7.33 7.64
C PHE A 309 -1.68 6.76 8.92
N GLU A 310 -2.48 6.05 9.72
CA GLU A 310 -2.04 5.33 10.91
C GLU A 310 -2.63 3.93 10.95
N GLU A 311 -1.83 2.93 11.29
CA GLU A 311 -2.24 1.51 11.30
C GLU A 311 -2.79 1.06 12.69
N ARG A 312 -2.68 1.93 13.70
CA ARG A 312 -3.09 1.63 15.07
C ARG A 312 -3.42 2.91 15.85
N PRO A 313 -4.14 2.79 16.98
CA PRO A 313 -4.34 3.90 17.89
C PRO A 313 -3.04 4.52 18.39
N VAL A 314 -2.90 5.83 18.16
CA VAL A 314 -1.72 6.60 18.52
C VAL A 314 -2.10 7.97 19.10
N ARG A 315 -1.14 8.57 19.82
CA ARG A 315 -1.23 9.94 20.34
C ARG A 315 -0.45 10.90 19.45
N LEU A 316 -1.12 11.92 18.97
CA LEU A 316 -0.64 12.88 17.98
C LEU A 316 -0.13 14.16 18.64
N ALA A 317 1.00 14.65 18.19
CA ALA A 317 1.63 15.85 18.70
C ALA A 317 0.81 17.09 18.33
N VAL A 318 0.66 18.00 19.30
CA VAL A 318 0.00 19.30 19.12
C VAL A 318 1.02 20.44 19.24
N PRO A 319 0.75 21.62 18.69
CA PRO A 319 1.63 22.78 18.86
C PRO A 319 1.88 23.13 20.33
N LYS A 320 3.07 23.66 20.63
CA LYS A 320 3.41 24.11 21.98
C LYS A 320 2.45 25.22 22.42
N GLY A 321 1.86 25.09 23.60
CA GLY A 321 0.90 26.04 24.16
C GLY A 321 -0.57 25.72 23.90
N THR A 322 -0.88 24.66 23.13
CA THR A 322 -2.24 24.14 23.03
C THR A 322 -2.67 23.58 24.39
N LYS A 323 -3.76 24.13 24.97
CA LYS A 323 -4.39 23.55 26.16
C LYS A 323 -5.04 22.23 25.75
N ILE A 324 -4.36 21.14 26.06
CA ILE A 324 -4.97 19.82 26.01
C ILE A 324 -5.83 19.73 27.26
N GLU A 325 -7.15 19.60 27.10
CA GLU A 325 -7.96 19.05 28.18
C GLU A 325 -7.36 17.68 28.47
N LYS A 326 -6.58 17.60 29.55
CA LYS A 326 -6.24 16.30 30.11
C LYS A 326 -7.60 15.70 30.39
N SER A 327 -7.98 14.68 29.63
CA SER A 327 -8.89 13.69 30.16
C SER A 327 -8.24 13.28 31.47
N THR A 328 -8.81 13.75 32.58
CA THR A 328 -8.75 13.03 33.83
C THR A 328 -9.02 11.60 33.39
N GLU A 329 -8.02 10.74 33.46
CA GLU A 329 -8.30 9.33 33.56
C GLU A 329 -9.34 9.28 34.68
N GLU A 330 -10.58 8.97 34.32
CA GLU A 330 -11.47 8.39 35.29
C GLU A 330 -10.70 7.19 35.78
N GLU A 331 -10.03 7.34 36.93
CA GLU A 331 -9.72 6.24 37.82
C GLU A 331 -10.97 5.38 37.77
N SER A 332 -10.88 4.25 37.08
CA SER A 332 -12.00 3.35 36.90
C SER A 332 -12.55 3.07 38.29
N SER A 333 -13.73 3.63 38.60
CA SER A 333 -14.38 3.53 39.90
C SER A 333 -14.72 2.07 40.25
N THR A 334 -14.50 1.16 39.31
CA THR A 334 -14.46 -0.30 39.49
C THR A 334 -13.63 -0.71 40.70
N GLY A 335 -12.49 -0.04 41.00
CA GLY A 335 -11.72 -0.33 42.21
C GLY A 335 -12.44 0.02 43.51
N LYS A 336 -13.19 1.12 43.55
CA LYS A 336 -13.93 1.58 44.74
C LYS A 336 -15.20 0.75 44.97
N PHE A 337 -15.89 0.32 43.91
CA PHE A 337 -17.04 -0.58 44.04
C PHE A 337 -16.65 -2.02 44.41
N TYR A 338 -15.51 -2.53 43.93
CA TYR A 338 -14.98 -3.82 44.38
C TYR A 338 -14.57 -3.79 45.85
N PHE A 339 -13.91 -2.72 46.31
CA PHE A 339 -13.54 -2.58 47.71
C PHE A 339 -14.77 -2.44 48.63
N LEU A 340 -15.79 -1.67 48.20
CA LEU A 340 -17.04 -1.55 48.94
C LEU A 340 -17.81 -2.88 49.00
N GLY A 341 -17.83 -3.63 47.88
CA GLY A 341 -18.46 -4.96 47.82
C GLY A 341 -17.79 -5.98 48.76
N ILE A 342 -16.45 -6.00 48.82
CA ILE A 342 -15.71 -6.88 49.73
C ILE A 342 -15.99 -6.50 51.19
N VAL A 343 -16.01 -5.22 51.54
CA VAL A 343 -16.30 -4.77 52.92
C VAL A 343 -17.72 -5.17 53.35
N VAL A 344 -18.72 -5.04 52.46
CA VAL A 344 -20.09 -5.46 52.74
C VAL A 344 -20.19 -6.98 52.95
N ILE A 345 -19.51 -7.78 52.12
CA ILE A 345 -19.48 -9.25 52.28
C ILE A 345 -18.82 -9.65 53.60
N VAL A 346 -17.69 -9.02 53.97
CA VAL A 346 -17.01 -9.29 55.24
C VAL A 346 -17.90 -8.94 56.43
N LEU A 347 -18.63 -7.82 56.39
CA LEU A 347 -19.57 -7.44 57.44
C LEU A 347 -20.73 -8.44 57.56
N ILE A 348 -21.30 -8.90 56.44
CA ILE A 348 -22.37 -9.90 56.44
C ILE A 348 -21.87 -11.22 57.04
N VAL A 349 -20.70 -11.69 56.64
CA VAL A 349 -20.10 -12.92 57.18
C VAL A 349 -19.80 -12.79 58.67
N ALA A 350 -19.28 -11.64 59.11
CA ALA A 350 -19.03 -11.37 60.53
C ALA A 350 -20.34 -11.33 61.34
N SER A 351 -21.42 -10.73 60.81
CA SER A 351 -22.73 -10.73 61.45
C SER A 351 -23.33 -12.12 61.56
N ILE A 352 -23.22 -12.96 60.51
CA ILE A 352 -23.68 -14.35 60.55
C ILE A 352 -22.90 -15.14 61.58
N LEU A 353 -21.57 -15.02 61.60
CA LEU A 353 -20.73 -15.70 62.60
C LEU A 353 -21.07 -15.25 64.03
N TYR A 354 -21.31 -13.95 64.25
CA TYR A 354 -21.72 -13.45 65.56
C TYR A 354 -23.05 -14.05 66.02
N VAL A 355 -24.04 -14.16 65.13
CA VAL A 355 -25.33 -14.79 65.45
C VAL A 355 -25.14 -16.28 65.76
N ILE A 356 -24.33 -17.01 64.99
CA ILE A 356 -24.07 -18.45 65.23
C ILE A 356 -23.35 -18.68 66.57
N ILE A 357 -22.42 -17.80 66.96
CA ILE A 357 -21.68 -17.95 68.22
C ILE A 357 -22.56 -17.62 69.43
N ASN A 358 -23.54 -16.72 69.27
CA ASN A 358 -24.40 -16.24 70.36
C ASN A 358 -25.82 -16.82 70.34
N SER A 359 -26.13 -17.74 69.42
CA SER A 359 -27.33 -18.60 69.43
C SER A 359 -26.94 -19.98 69.95
#